data_AF-A0A7Y3CSS3-F1
#
_entry.id   AF-A0A7Y3CSS3-F1
#
_cell.length_a   1.000
_cell.length_b   1.000
_cell.length_c   1.000
_cell.angle_alpha   90.00
_cell.angle_beta   90.00
_cell.angle_gamma   90.00
#
_symmetry.space_group_name_H-M   'P 1'
#
loop_
_entity.id
_entity.type
_entity.pdbx_description
1 polymer ?
#
loop_
_entity_poly.entity_id
_entity_poly.type
_entity_poly.pdbx_seq_one_letter_code
_entity_poly.pdbx_strand_id
1 'polypeptide(L)' 'MNNTESVLSKYRRIAVVGLSPSPLRDALGVARFLVEMGYDVVGVN' A
#
# COMPACT_ATOMS: atom_id res chain seq x y z
N MET A 1 8.79 3.63 21.18
CA MET A 1 7.58 3.93 20.39
C MET A 1 7.98 3.95 18.92
N ASN A 2 7.35 3.14 18.07
CA ASN A 2 7.67 3.13 16.65
C ASN A 2 7.05 4.37 16.00
N ASN A 3 7.90 5.27 15.53
CA ASN A 3 7.50 6.40 14.70
C ASN A 3 7.05 5.85 13.34
N THR A 4 5.82 6.16 12.90
CA THR A 4 5.26 5.71 11.62
C THR A 4 6.16 6.10 10.43
N GLU A 5 6.85 7.24 10.53
CA GLU A 5 7.82 7.69 9.54
C GLU A 5 8.99 6.69 9.37
N SER A 6 9.44 6.05 10.46
CA SER A 6 10.54 5.08 10.39
C SER A 6 10.11 3.78 9.71
N VAL A 7 8.84 3.39 9.86
CA VAL A 7 8.28 2.22 9.15
C VAL A 7 8.21 2.51 7.65
N LEU A 8 7.65 3.65 7.27
CA LEU A 8 7.46 4.01 5.86
C LEU A 8 8.78 4.30 5.14
N SER A 9 9.79 4.83 5.83
CA SER A 9 11.12 5.04 5.26
C SER A 9 11.93 3.75 5.09
N LYS A 10 11.78 2.79 6.01
CA LYS A 10 12.57 1.55 6.03
C LYS A 10 12.00 0.46 5.13
N TYR A 11 10.68 0.27 5.11
CA TYR A 11 10.03 -0.81 4.37
C TYR A 11 9.45 -0.30 3.05
N ARG A 12 9.87 -0.93 1.93
CA ARG A 12 9.43 -0.54 0.59
C ARG A 12 8.44 -1.51 -0.06
N ARG A 13 8.40 -2.76 0.41
CA ARG A 13 7.43 -3.76 -0.06
C ARG A 13 6.22 -3.79 0.88
N ILE A 14 5.03 -3.56 0.34
CA ILE A 14 3.76 -3.48 1.10
C ILE A 14 2.76 -4.47 0.50
N ALA A 15 2.17 -5.29 1.37
CA ALA A 15 1.03 -6.12 1.01
C ALA A 15 -0.28 -5.34 1.23
N VAL A 16 -1.09 -5.17 0.18
CA VAL A 16 -2.44 -4.57 0.29
C VAL A 16 -3.46 -5.70 0.28
N VAL A 17 -3.99 -5.99 1.46
CA VAL A 17 -5.01 -7.05 1.66
C VAL A 17 -6.39 -6.53 1.27
N GLY A 18 -7.16 -7.36 0.56
CA GLY A 18 -8.48 -7.01 0.04
C GLY A 18 -8.43 -6.19 -1.25
N LEU A 19 -7.28 -6.20 -1.96
CA LEU A 19 -7.16 -5.50 -3.23
C LEU A 19 -8.15 -6.08 -4.26
N SER A 20 -8.85 -5.20 -4.95
CA SER A 20 -9.85 -5.52 -5.96
C SER A 20 -9.77 -4.49 -7.08
N PRO A 21 -10.09 -4.85 -8.33
CA PRO A 21 -10.20 -3.89 -9.43
C PRO A 21 -11.41 -2.95 -9.30
N SER A 22 -12.31 -3.16 -8.32
CA SER A 22 -13.47 -2.29 -8.12
C SER A 22 -13.04 -0.88 -7.68
N PRO A 23 -13.41 0.17 -8.42
CA PRO A 23 -13.06 1.55 -8.06
C PRO A 23 -13.78 2.05 -6.81
N LEU A 24 -14.82 1.35 -6.36
CA LEU A 24 -15.55 1.67 -5.12
C LEU A 24 -14.86 1.13 -3.87
N ARG A 25 -13.80 0.31 -4.00
CA ARG A 25 -13.04 -0.18 -2.85
C ARG A 25 -11.83 0.71 -2.59
N ASP A 26 -11.74 1.21 -1.37
CA ASP A 26 -10.65 2.07 -0.92
C ASP A 26 -9.27 1.45 -1.13
N ALA A 27 -9.17 0.11 -1.02
CA ALA A 27 -7.95 -0.63 -1.26
C ALA A 27 -7.33 -0.37 -2.65
N LEU A 28 -8.16 -0.12 -3.68
CA LEU A 28 -7.66 0.24 -5.00
C LEU A 28 -6.99 1.61 -4.99
N GLY A 29 -7.59 2.59 -4.32
CA GLY A 29 -7.01 3.94 -4.17
C GLY A 29 -5.70 3.91 -3.39
N VAL A 30 -5.67 3.17 -2.27
CA VAL A 30 -4.46 3.00 -1.45
C VAL A 30 -3.33 2.34 -2.24
N ALA A 31 -3.61 1.26 -2.98
CA ALA A 31 -2.60 0.59 -3.78
C ALA A 31 -2.00 1.50 -4.86
N ARG A 32 -2.84 2.28 -5.56
CA ARG A 32 -2.38 3.24 -6.58
C ARG A 32 -1.48 4.32 -5.98
N PHE A 33 -1.91 4.92 -4.87
CA PHE A 33 -1.12 5.93 -4.16
C PHE A 33 0.26 5.38 -3.76
N LEU A 34 0.32 4.16 -3.20
CA LEU A 34 1.59 3.55 -2.80
C LEU A 34 2.51 3.29 -4.00
N VAL A 35 1.98 2.83 -5.13
CA VAL A 35 2.77 2.65 -6.37
C VAL A 35 3.29 3.99 -6.88
N GLU A 36 2.46 5.03 -6.93
CA GLU A 36 2.85 6.39 -7.35
C GLU A 36 3.95 6.98 -6.47
N MET A 37 3.95 6.64 -5.18
CA MET A 37 5.00 7.02 -4.23
C MET A 37 6.27 6.16 -4.31
N GLY A 38 6.32 5.18 -5.23
CA GLY A 38 7.48 4.34 -5.48
C GLY A 38 7.62 3.12 -4.56
N TYR A 39 6.55 2.70 -3.89
CA TYR A 39 6.53 1.44 -3.14
C TYR A 39 6.33 0.24 -4.07
N ASP A 40 6.89 -0.90 -3.68
CA ASP A 40 6.63 -2.20 -4.28
C ASP A 40 5.38 -2.80 -3.64
N VAL A 41 4.27 -2.88 -4.40
CA VAL A 41 2.96 -3.25 -3.86
C VAL A 41 2.57 -4.65 -4.33
N VAL A 42 2.22 -5.51 -3.37
CA VAL A 42 1.67 -6.85 -3.62
C VAL A 42 0.22 -6.88 -3.18
N GLY A 43 -0.71 -7.07 -4.12
CA GLY A 43 -2.12 -7.29 -3.80
C GLY A 43 -2.35 -8.69 -3.22
N VAL A 44 -3.17 -8.78 -2.18
CA VAL A 44 -3.57 -10.06 -1.57
C VAL A 44 -5.10 -10.10 -1.46
N ASN A 45 -5.73 -11.12 -2.03
CA ASN A 45 -7.17 -11.37 -1.98
C ASN A 45 -7.40 -12.88 -2.03
#